data_AF-A0A523R7W8-F1
#
_entry.id   AF-A0A523R7W8-F1
#
_cell.length_a   1.000
_cell.length_b   1.000
_cell.length_c   1.000
_cell.angle_alpha   90.00
_cell.angle_beta   90.00
_cell.angle_gamma   90.00
#
_symmetry.space_group_name_H-M   'P 1'
#
loop_
_entity.id
_entity.type
_entity.pdbx_description
1 polymer ?
#
loop_
_entity_poly.entity_id
_entity_poly.type
_entity_poly.pdbx_seq_one_letter_code
_entity_poly.pdbx_strand_id
1 'polypeptide(L)' 'MINCPLCSEELKEQNLYKYFQISLGDFINGVFKGDKILYFHPKCLRNSEHRSTPLLTPVLE' A
#
# COMPACT_ATOMS: atom_id res chain seq x y z
N MET A 1 1.18 6.10 -15.04
CA MET A 1 1.77 4.76 -14.81
C MET A 1 1.89 4.55 -13.32
N ILE A 2 1.17 3.57 -12.80
CA ILE A 2 1.17 3.20 -11.38
C ILE A 2 1.95 1.90 -11.29
N ASN A 3 2.90 1.79 -10.36
CA ASN A 3 3.70 0.58 -10.21
C ASN A 3 3.38 -0.10 -8.89
N CYS A 4 3.35 -1.44 -8.88
CA CYS A 4 3.17 -2.20 -7.65
C CYS A 4 4.44 -2.11 -6.78
N PRO A 5 4.39 -1.64 -5.53
CA PRO A 5 5.58 -1.49 -4.70
C PRO A 5 6.32 -2.79 -4.37
N LEU A 6 5.64 -3.94 -4.46
CA LEU A 6 6.21 -5.25 -4.09
C LEU A 6 6.97 -5.93 -5.23
N CYS A 7 6.51 -5.80 -6.48
CA CYS A 7 7.14 -6.45 -7.63
C CYS A 7 7.70 -5.47 -8.67
N SER A 8 7.48 -4.16 -8.48
CA SER A 8 7.84 -3.09 -9.44
C SER A 8 7.22 -3.23 -10.84
N GLU A 9 6.33 -4.20 -11.06
CA GLU A 9 5.56 -4.35 -12.30
C GLU A 9 4.50 -3.24 -12.42
N GLU A 10 4.23 -2.83 -13.65
CA GLU A 10 3.22 -1.82 -13.97
C GLU A 10 1.80 -2.32 -13.70
N LEU A 11 0.99 -1.45 -13.10
CA LEU A 11 -0.43 -1.60 -12.88
C LEU A 11 -1.18 -0.78 -13.93
N LYS A 12 -2.00 -1.45 -14.73
CA LYS A 12 -2.75 -0.78 -15.79
C LYS A 12 -3.87 0.05 -15.18
N GLU A 13 -3.84 1.36 -15.38
CA GLU A 13 -4.83 2.32 -14.87
C GLU A 13 -6.28 1.98 -15.27
N GLN A 14 -6.45 1.33 -16.43
CA GLN A 14 -7.76 0.87 -16.93
C GLN A 14 -8.39 -0.26 -16.08
N ASN A 15 -7.63 -0.91 -15.19
CA ASN A 15 -8.07 -2.08 -14.42
C ASN A 15 -7.80 -1.95 -12.91
N LEU A 16 -7.81 -0.73 -12.37
CA LEU A 16 -7.50 -0.49 -10.96
C LEU A 16 -8.37 -1.27 -9.97
N TYR A 17 -9.62 -1.57 -10.33
CA TYR A 17 -10.54 -2.39 -9.52
C TYR A 17 -10.05 -3.83 -9.27
N LYS A 18 -9.08 -4.32 -10.05
CA LYS A 18 -8.47 -5.65 -9.85
C LYS A 18 -7.30 -5.61 -8.87
N TYR A 19 -6.90 -4.45 -8.40
CA TYR A 19 -5.76 -4.25 -7.51
C TYR A 19 -6.22 -3.81 -6.13
N PHE A 20 -5.40 -4.11 -5.12
CA PHE A 20 -5.65 -3.62 -3.76
C PHE A 20 -5.17 -2.18 -3.64
N GLN A 21 -6.03 -1.31 -3.13
CA GLN A 21 -5.70 0.07 -2.82
C GLN A 21 -5.46 0.21 -1.31
N ILE A 22 -4.31 0.77 -0.92
CA ILE A 22 -4.01 1.12 0.46
C ILE A 22 -3.75 2.62 0.52
N SER A 23 -4.50 3.29 1.40
CA SER A 23 -4.29 4.71 1.71
C SER A 23 -3.44 4.82 2.98
N LEU A 24 -2.33 5.52 2.86
CA LEU A 24 -1.51 5.96 3.98
C LEU A 24 -1.87 7.41 4.32
N GLY A 25 -1.69 7.78 5.58
CA GLY A 25 -1.97 9.11 6.09
C GLY A 25 -2.06 9.15 7.60
N ASP A 26 -2.43 10.33 8.11
CA ASP A 26 -2.44 10.63 9.53
C ASP A 26 -3.85 10.85 10.06
N PHE A 27 -4.04 10.66 11.37
CA PHE A 27 -5.23 11.09 12.07
C PHE A 27 -5.03 12.51 12.61
N ILE A 28 -5.72 13.48 12.01
CA ILE A 28 -5.68 14.88 12.44
C ILE A 28 -7.06 15.24 13.00
N ASN A 29 -7.12 15.55 14.30
CA ASN A 29 -8.36 15.86 15.01
C ASN A 29 -9.42 14.74 14.90
N GLY A 30 -8.98 13.48 14.98
CA GLY A 30 -9.87 12.31 14.88
C GLY A 30 -10.35 11.99 13.45
N VAL A 31 -9.91 12.76 12.45
CA VAL A 31 -10.23 12.50 11.03
C VAL A 31 -9.00 11.91 10.35
N PHE A 32 -9.18 10.77 9.69
CA PHE A 32 -8.14 10.20 8.83
C PHE A 32 -7.95 11.08 7.59
N LYS A 33 -6.75 11.65 7.44
CA LYS A 33 -6.32 12.41 6.28
C LYS A 33 -5.31 11.57 5.49
N GLY A 34 -5.82 10.85 4.48
CA GLY A 34 -4.99 10.10 3.55
C GLY A 34 -4.17 11.05 2.66
N ASP A 35 -2.85 10.97 2.75
CA ASP A 35 -1.91 11.79 1.98
C ASP A 35 -1.29 11.02 0.80
N LYS A 36 -1.31 9.67 0.85
CA LYS A 36 -0.72 8.82 -0.17
C LYS A 36 -1.59 7.60 -0.46
N ILE A 37 -1.76 7.30 -1.74
CA ILE A 37 -2.49 6.10 -2.21
C ILE A 37 -1.50 5.19 -2.94
N LEU A 38 -1.50 3.91 -2.57
CA LEU A 38 -0.68 2.86 -3.16
C LEU A 38 -1.56 1.75 -3.72
N TYR A 39 -1.14 1.16 -4.84
CA TYR A 39 -1.83 0.03 -5.47
C TYR A 39 -0.95 -1.21 -5.51
N PHE A 40 -1.56 -2.37 -5.28
CA PHE A 40 -0.87 -3.65 -5.19
C PHE A 40 -1.54 -4.76 -5.99
N HIS A 41 -0.73 -5.61 -6.63
CA HIS A 41 -1.21 -6.85 -7.21
C HIS A 41 -1.74 -7.80 -6.12
N PRO A 42 -2.93 -8.42 -6.29
CA PRO A 42 -3.45 -9.43 -5.37
C PRO A 42 -2.49 -10.59 -5.10
N LYS A 43 -1.79 -11.05 -6.15
CA LYS A 43 -0.77 -12.11 -6.05
C LYS A 43 0.38 -11.72 -5.12
N CYS A 44 0.79 -10.45 -5.11
CA CYS A 44 1.92 -9.97 -4.33
C CYS A 44 1.59 -9.83 -2.85
N LEU A 45 0.33 -9.54 -2.50
CA LEU A 45 -0.12 -9.51 -1.10
C LEU A 45 -0.41 -10.91 -0.54
N ARG A 46 -0.83 -11.87 -1.37
CA ARG A 46 -1.08 -13.25 -0.94
C ARG A 46 0.19 -14.07 -0.72
N ASN A 47 1.24 -13.85 -1.52
CA ASN A 47 2.49 -14.63 -1.48
C ASN A 47 3.56 -14.08 -0.51
N SER A 48 3.17 -13.41 0.58
CA SER A 48 4.15 -12.89 1.55
C SER A 48 4.78 -14.01 2.39
N GLU A 49 5.66 -14.82 1.79
CA GLU A 49 6.82 -15.40 2.50
C GLU A 49 7.83 -14.31 2.91
N HIS A 50 7.62 -13.07 2.46
CA HIS A 50 8.22 -11.88 3.04
C HIS A 50 7.69 -11.67 4.46
N ARG A 51 8.37 -12.33 5.41
CA ARG A 51 8.28 -12.08 6.85
C ARG A 51 8.03 -10.60 7.10
N SER A 52 6.91 -10.34 7.76
CA SER A 52 6.52 -9.11 8.45
C SER A 52 7.69 -8.16 8.72
N THR A 53 8.00 -7.29 7.77
CA THR A 53 8.61 -6.01 8.10
C THR A 53 7.45 -5.17 8.64
N PRO A 54 7.43 -4.82 9.93
CA PRO A 54 6.37 -3.97 10.45
C PRO A 54 6.40 -2.66 9.65
N LEU A 55 5.30 -2.37 8.95
CA LEU A 55 5.10 -1.10 8.22
C LEU A 55 5.13 0.10 9.17
N LEU A 56 4.99 -0.16 10.47
CA LEU A 56 4.99 0.80 11.55
C LEU A 56 6.05 0.36 12.55
N THR A 57 7.24 0.91 12.46
CA THR A 57 8.18 0.90 13.58
C THR A 57 7.79 2.07 14.47
N PRO A 58 7.37 1.86 15.73
CA PRO A 58 7.13 2.98 16.62
C PRO A 58 8.43 3.77 16.77
N VAL A 59 8.36 5.09 16.58
CA VAL A 59 9.44 5.99 16.97
C VAL A 59 9.46 5.97 18.49
N LEU A 60 10.50 5.35 19.06
CA LEU A 60 10.76 5.45 20.50
C LEU A 60 11.41 6.81 20.73
N GLU A 61 10.69 7.74 21.36
CA GLU A 61 11.25 8.94 21.99
C GLU A 61 11.92 8.60 23.33
#